data_AF-A0A2D6XD35-F1
#
_entry.id   AF-A0A2D6XD35-F1
#
_cell.length_a   1.000
_cell.length_b   1.000
_cell.length_c   1.000
_cell.angle_alpha   90.00
_cell.angle_beta   90.00
_cell.angle_gamma   90.00
#
_symmetry.space_group_name_H-M   'P 1'
#
loop_
_entity.id
_entity.type
_entity.pdbx_description
1 polymer ?
#
loop_
_entity_poly.entity_id
_entity_poly.type
_entity_poly.pdbx_seq_one_letter_code
_entity_poly.pdbx_strand_id
1 'polypeptide(L)'
;MLRRNYSTDGKRPVYLPDGKKIGYFEGDALIKEVNGSKHRLMRPPAWALDAAIFEEQVKTNAREIIIWDKETDIKYRASVEHFDKQKHVLDRGFGKQYFLMLSKWQVIEPNGNGPHQLAFALPEVANA
;
A
#
# COMPACT_ATOMS: atom_id res chain seq x y z
N MET A 1 25.07 10.95 2.21
CA MET A 1 23.99 10.64 1.25
C MET A 1 24.13 9.19 0.82
N LEU A 2 23.27 8.29 1.31
CA LEU A 2 23.30 6.89 0.88
C LEU A 2 22.53 6.75 -0.45
N ARG A 3 23.26 6.51 -1.54
CA ARG A 3 22.69 6.01 -2.80
C ARG A 3 22.08 4.63 -2.50
N ARG A 4 20.76 4.51 -2.65
CA ARG A 4 20.06 3.23 -2.55
C ARG A 4 20.34 2.49 -3.86
N ASN A 5 21.22 1.49 -3.82
CA ASN A 5 21.39 0.55 -4.92
C ASN A 5 20.11 -0.27 -5.02
N TYR A 6 19.26 0.03 -6.00
CA TYR A 6 18.18 -0.87 -6.38
C TYR A 6 18.84 -2.14 -6.92
N SER A 7 18.69 -3.24 -6.20
CA SER A 7 19.08 -4.57 -6.67
C SER A 7 18.43 -4.79 -8.04
N THR A 8 19.22 -5.24 -9.02
CA THR A 8 18.76 -5.65 -10.36
C THR A 8 18.00 -6.97 -10.37
N ASP A 9 17.48 -7.41 -9.23
CA ASP A 9 16.61 -8.57 -9.16
C ASP A 9 15.29 -8.22 -9.84
N GLY A 10 14.97 -8.94 -10.92
CA GLY A 10 13.79 -8.71 -11.73
C GLY A 10 12.49 -8.76 -10.91
N LYS A 11 11.42 -8.19 -11.45
CA LYS A 11 10.10 -8.17 -10.81
C LYS A 11 9.64 -9.60 -10.48
N ARG A 12 9.57 -9.95 -9.19
CA ARG A 12 9.10 -11.25 -8.71
C ARG A 12 7.60 -11.18 -8.40
N PRO A 13 6.72 -11.78 -9.20
CA PRO A 13 5.27 -11.65 -9.02
C PRO A 13 4.79 -12.29 -7.71
N VAL A 14 3.72 -11.73 -7.16
CA VAL A 14 3.02 -12.26 -5.98
C VAL A 14 1.59 -12.60 -6.36
N TYR A 15 1.13 -13.77 -5.92
CA TYR A 15 -0.18 -14.32 -6.24
C TYR A 15 -0.92 -14.72 -4.96
N LEU A 16 -2.25 -14.64 -5.00
CA LEU A 16 -3.13 -15.31 -4.05
C LEU A 16 -3.18 -16.82 -4.32
N PRO A 17 -3.67 -17.62 -3.35
CA PRO A 17 -3.87 -19.06 -3.54
C PRO A 17 -4.76 -19.43 -4.75
N ASP A 18 -5.67 -18.54 -5.15
CA ASP A 18 -6.54 -18.69 -6.33
C ASP A 18 -5.83 -18.37 -7.66
N GLY A 19 -4.53 -18.03 -7.63
CA GLY A 19 -3.74 -17.67 -8.81
C GLY A 19 -3.86 -16.21 -9.24
N LYS A 20 -4.64 -15.37 -8.54
CA LYS A 20 -4.77 -13.94 -8.87
C LYS A 20 -3.49 -13.18 -8.50
N LYS A 21 -2.91 -12.48 -9.47
CA LYS A 21 -1.76 -11.58 -9.24
C LYS A 21 -2.19 -10.38 -8.40
N ILE A 22 -1.50 -10.14 -7.29
CA ILE A 22 -1.74 -8.97 -6.43
C ILE A 22 -0.71 -7.86 -6.61
N GLY A 23 0.45 -8.18 -7.16
CA GLY A 23 1.60 -7.29 -7.19
C GLY A 23 2.88 -8.03 -7.53
N TYR A 24 4.02 -7.42 -7.20
CA TYR A 24 5.34 -8.00 -7.37
C TYR A 24 6.31 -7.38 -6.36
N PHE A 25 7.34 -8.14 -6.01
CA PHE A 25 8.52 -7.60 -5.34
C PHE A 25 9.49 -7.01 -6.37
N GLU A 26 10.09 -5.88 -6.04
CA GLU A 26 11.19 -5.24 -6.76
C GLU A 26 12.20 -4.74 -5.72
N GLY A 27 13.34 -5.44 -5.61
CA GLY A 27 14.22 -5.30 -4.45
C GLY A 27 13.49 -5.60 -3.13
N ASP A 28 13.68 -4.73 -2.13
CA ASP A 28 13.04 -4.84 -0.80
C ASP A 28 11.62 -4.22 -0.74
N ALA A 29 10.97 -3.95 -1.88
CA ALA A 29 9.65 -3.34 -1.90
C ALA A 29 8.59 -4.28 -2.50
N LEU A 30 7.45 -4.42 -1.83
CA LEU A 30 6.24 -4.90 -2.48
C LEU A 30 5.61 -3.75 -3.27
N ILE A 31 5.36 -3.96 -4.55
CA ILE A 31 4.60 -3.04 -5.42
C ILE A 31 3.27 -3.70 -5.76
N LYS A 32 2.18 -3.04 -5.36
CA LYS A 32 0.81 -3.40 -5.70
C LYS A 32 0.21 -2.35 -6.62
N GLU A 33 -0.08 -2.76 -7.84
CA GLU A 33 -0.74 -1.92 -8.84
C GLU A 33 -2.25 -1.95 -8.64
N VAL A 34 -2.87 -0.77 -8.59
CA VAL A 34 -4.31 -0.62 -8.39
C VAL A 34 -4.89 0.42 -9.34
N ASN A 35 -6.21 0.36 -9.46
CA ASN A 35 -7.04 1.46 -9.99
C ASN A 35 -7.78 2.10 -8.82
N GLY A 36 -7.48 3.35 -8.49
CA GLY A 36 -7.98 4.00 -7.28
C GLY A 36 -9.49 4.15 -7.21
N SER A 37 -10.14 4.40 -8.35
CA SER A 37 -11.60 4.44 -8.47
C SER A 37 -12.31 3.16 -8.01
N LYS A 38 -11.61 2.01 -8.08
CA LYS A 38 -12.17 0.68 -7.78
C LYS A 38 -11.68 0.09 -6.46
N HIS A 39 -10.42 0.32 -6.11
CA HIS A 39 -9.76 -0.42 -5.03
C HIS A 39 -9.52 0.40 -3.77
N ARG A 40 -9.64 1.73 -3.85
CA ARG A 40 -9.46 2.59 -2.68
C ARG A 40 -10.68 2.49 -1.79
N LEU A 41 -10.47 2.27 -0.49
CA LEU A 41 -11.55 2.35 0.48
C LEU A 41 -11.99 3.81 0.59
N MET A 42 -13.30 4.07 0.53
CA MET A 42 -13.83 5.43 0.66
C MET A 42 -14.01 5.87 2.11
N ARG A 43 -14.46 4.96 2.99
CA ARG A 43 -14.75 5.23 4.40
C ARG A 43 -14.23 4.09 5.29
N PRO A 44 -13.13 4.30 6.04
CA PRO A 44 -12.22 5.46 5.93
C PRO A 44 -11.43 5.45 4.60
N PRO A 45 -10.94 6.61 4.12
CA PRO A 45 -9.98 6.66 3.02
C PRO A 45 -8.73 5.83 3.34
N ALA A 46 -8.56 4.71 2.66
CA ALA A 46 -7.45 3.79 2.95
C ALA A 46 -7.07 2.92 1.74
N TRP A 47 -5.86 2.35 1.83
CA TRP A 47 -5.42 1.26 0.98
C TRP A 47 -5.33 -0.04 1.77
N ALA A 48 -5.72 -1.14 1.13
CA ALA A 48 -5.77 -2.46 1.74
C ALA A 48 -4.85 -3.46 1.05
N LEU A 49 -4.35 -4.41 1.84
CA LEU A 49 -3.61 -5.59 1.45
C LEU A 49 -4.32 -6.83 1.98
N ASP A 50 -4.17 -7.94 1.26
CA ASP A 50 -4.61 -9.24 1.76
C ASP A 50 -3.83 -9.60 3.03
N ALA A 51 -4.51 -10.09 4.06
CA ALA A 51 -3.90 -10.36 5.35
C ALA A 51 -2.94 -11.57 5.30
N ALA A 52 -3.31 -12.64 4.59
CA ALA A 52 -2.47 -13.83 4.48
C ALA A 52 -1.18 -13.51 3.73
N ILE A 53 -1.29 -12.82 2.59
CA ILE A 53 -0.11 -12.36 1.84
C ILE A 53 0.78 -11.48 2.70
N PHE A 54 0.19 -10.56 3.47
CA PHE A 54 0.99 -9.67 4.30
C PHE A 54 1.84 -10.44 5.31
N GLU A 55 1.23 -11.36 6.06
CA GLU A 55 1.94 -12.13 7.09
C GLU A 55 2.92 -13.15 6.49
N GLU A 56 2.53 -13.84 5.42
CA GLU A 56 3.32 -14.95 4.86
C GLU A 56 4.48 -14.47 3.98
N GLN A 57 4.27 -13.37 3.24
CA GLN A 57 5.20 -12.94 2.21
C GLN A 57 5.74 -11.54 2.44
N VAL A 58 4.90 -10.56 2.73
CA VAL A 58 5.36 -9.15 2.77
C VAL A 58 6.22 -8.89 3.99
N LYS A 59 5.78 -9.35 5.15
CA LYS A 59 6.45 -9.10 6.43
C LYS A 59 7.87 -9.65 6.48
N THR A 60 8.13 -10.73 5.75
CA THR A 60 9.42 -11.44 5.72
C THR A 60 10.31 -11.00 4.55
N ASN A 61 9.74 -10.61 3.41
CA ASN A 61 10.49 -10.38 2.17
C ASN A 61 10.59 -8.91 1.74
N ALA A 62 9.92 -7.98 2.42
CA ALA A 62 9.96 -6.56 2.08
C ALA A 62 10.22 -5.67 3.29
N ARG A 63 10.80 -4.51 3.02
CA ARG A 63 10.95 -3.38 3.94
C ARG A 63 9.93 -2.28 3.66
N GLU A 64 9.44 -2.22 2.43
CA GLU A 64 8.54 -1.18 1.94
C GLU A 64 7.33 -1.78 1.24
N ILE A 65 6.20 -1.09 1.36
CA ILE A 65 4.98 -1.33 0.60
C ILE A 65 4.71 -0.10 -0.25
N ILE A 66 4.51 -0.30 -1.54
CA ILE A 66 4.16 0.72 -2.50
C ILE A 66 2.83 0.34 -3.15
N ILE A 67 1.82 1.17 -2.95
CA ILE A 67 0.58 1.13 -3.74
C ILE A 67 0.74 2.11 -4.89
N TRP A 68 0.66 1.62 -6.12
CA TRP A 68 0.73 2.45 -7.31
C TRP A 68 -0.66 2.55 -7.94
N ASP A 69 -1.27 3.72 -7.84
CA ASP A 69 -2.54 4.01 -8.50
C ASP A 69 -2.29 4.35 -9.97
N LYS A 70 -2.60 3.42 -10.85
CA LYS A 70 -2.33 3.53 -12.29
C LYS A 70 -3.23 4.53 -13.00
N GLU A 71 -4.33 4.95 -12.38
CA GLU A 71 -5.21 5.98 -12.95
C GLU A 71 -4.62 7.38 -12.79
N THR A 72 -3.87 7.61 -11.71
CA THR A 72 -3.33 8.94 -11.34
C THR A 72 -1.80 9.00 -11.39
N ASP A 73 -1.15 7.86 -11.57
CA ASP A 73 0.30 7.66 -11.45
C ASP A 73 0.88 8.06 -10.07
N ILE A 74 0.03 8.18 -9.05
CA ILE A 74 0.45 8.47 -7.67
C ILE A 74 0.93 7.18 -7.00
N LYS A 75 2.05 7.27 -6.28
CA LYS A 75 2.58 6.18 -5.45
C LYS A 75 2.41 6.51 -3.98
N TYR A 76 1.86 5.56 -3.23
CA TYR A 76 1.70 5.64 -1.78
C TYR A 76 2.68 4.65 -1.16
N ARG A 77 3.60 5.15 -0.35
CA ARG A 77 4.68 4.39 0.25
C ARG A 77 4.56 4.35 1.78
N ALA A 78 4.77 3.18 2.36
CA ALA A 78 4.91 2.99 3.80
C ALA A 78 5.95 1.89 4.07
N SER A 79 6.69 2.00 5.17
CA SER A 79 7.52 0.87 5.61
C SER A 79 6.62 -0.28 6.10
N VAL A 80 7.09 -1.52 5.93
CA VAL A 80 6.39 -2.71 6.43
C VAL A 80 6.20 -2.63 7.94
N GLU A 81 7.20 -2.16 8.68
CA GLU A 81 7.10 -1.95 10.13
C GLU A 81 6.01 -0.93 10.51
N HIS A 82 5.95 0.20 9.81
CA HIS A 82 4.93 1.22 10.07
C HIS A 82 3.53 0.68 9.77
N PHE A 83 3.37 0.01 8.63
CA PHE A 83 2.12 -0.64 8.26
C PHE A 83 1.74 -1.70 9.31
N ASP A 84 2.66 -2.56 9.72
CA ASP A 84 2.41 -3.64 10.70
C ASP A 84 1.85 -3.09 12.04
N LYS A 85 2.43 -1.97 12.50
CA LYS A 85 2.06 -1.31 13.76
C LYS A 85 0.77 -0.48 13.69
N GLN A 86 0.36 -0.02 12.52
CA GLN A 86 -0.74 0.94 12.35
C GLN A 86 -1.91 0.40 11.52
N LYS A 87 -1.78 -0.80 10.96
CA LYS A 87 -2.85 -1.44 10.18
C LYS A 87 -4.07 -1.72 11.05
N HIS A 88 -5.22 -1.61 10.41
CA HIS A 88 -6.50 -2.08 10.93
C HIS A 88 -6.97 -3.29 10.13
N VAL A 89 -7.86 -4.10 10.73
CA VAL A 89 -8.42 -5.28 10.07
C VAL A 89 -9.73 -4.92 9.38
N LEU A 90 -9.94 -5.44 8.18
CA LEU A 90 -11.17 -5.34 7.41
C LEU A 90 -11.58 -6.73 6.93
N ASP A 91 -12.84 -7.09 7.12
CA ASP A 91 -13.46 -8.24 6.45
C ASP A 91 -14.86 -7.82 5.99
N ARG A 92 -15.11 -7.87 4.68
CA ARG A 92 -16.39 -7.53 4.04
C ARG A 92 -16.91 -8.67 3.17
N GLY A 93 -16.54 -9.92 3.48
CA GLY A 93 -16.95 -11.11 2.71
C GLY A 93 -16.06 -11.43 1.51
N PHE A 94 -14.94 -10.72 1.35
CA PHE A 94 -13.92 -10.97 0.31
C PHE A 94 -12.61 -11.53 0.90
N GLY A 95 -12.68 -12.03 2.13
CA GLY A 95 -11.51 -12.45 2.91
C GLY A 95 -10.95 -11.32 3.79
N LYS A 96 -10.14 -11.72 4.76
CA LYS A 96 -9.51 -10.82 5.73
C LYS A 96 -8.44 -9.97 5.06
N GLN A 97 -8.53 -8.67 5.28
CA GLN A 97 -7.61 -7.67 4.77
C GLN A 97 -7.04 -6.82 5.90
N TYR A 98 -5.87 -6.26 5.64
CA TYR A 98 -5.29 -5.20 6.45
C TYR A 98 -5.30 -3.90 5.68
N PHE A 99 -5.71 -2.81 6.31
CA PHE A 99 -5.70 -1.50 5.69
C PHE A 99 -4.96 -0.47 6.52
N LEU A 100 -4.37 0.49 5.83
CA LEU A 100 -3.73 1.66 6.42
C LEU A 100 -4.38 2.92 5.83
N MET A 101 -4.80 3.82 6.71
CA MET A 101 -5.44 5.08 6.32
C MET A 101 -4.54 5.90 5.39
N LEU A 102 -5.12 6.56 4.40
CA LEU A 102 -4.41 7.35 3.39
C LEU A 102 -3.46 8.39 4.03
N SER A 103 -3.88 9.01 5.13
CA SER A 103 -3.09 9.97 5.89
C SER A 103 -1.81 9.40 6.52
N LYS A 104 -1.58 8.09 6.50
CA LYS A 104 -0.39 7.42 7.04
C LYS A 104 0.59 6.96 5.96
N TRP A 105 0.29 7.24 4.70
CA TRP A 105 1.18 6.95 3.58
C TRP A 105 2.00 8.20 3.21
N GLN A 106 3.24 7.98 2.80
CA GLN A 106 4.01 8.95 2.05
C GLN A 106 3.53 8.93 0.59
N VAL A 107 3.00 10.06 0.12
CA VAL A 107 2.54 10.28 -1.25
C VAL A 107 3.68 10.80 -2.10
N ILE A 108 3.86 10.18 -3.26
CA ILE A 108 4.82 10.56 -4.29
C ILE A 108 4.01 10.84 -5.54
N GLU A 109 3.96 12.12 -5.94
CA GLU A 109 3.26 12.55 -7.13
C GLU A 109 4.13 12.39 -8.39
N PRO A 110 3.50 12.18 -9.57
CA PRO A 110 4.24 12.04 -10.82
C PRO A 110 4.91 13.35 -11.27
N ASN A 111 4.41 14.50 -10.82
CA ASN A 111 4.87 15.84 -11.23
C ASN A 111 6.20 16.27 -10.55
N GLY A 112 6.81 15.43 -9.72
CA GLY A 112 8.07 15.74 -9.05
C GLY A 112 7.94 16.60 -7.80
N ASN A 113 6.71 16.89 -7.35
CA ASN A 113 6.50 17.36 -5.99
C ASN A 113 7.05 16.28 -5.06
N GLY A 114 8.07 16.64 -4.26
CA GLY A 114 8.74 15.71 -3.37
C GLY A 114 7.77 14.95 -2.46
N PRO A 115 8.23 13.84 -1.87
CA PRO A 115 7.36 13.01 -1.06
C PRO A 115 6.75 13.80 0.11
N HIS A 116 5.44 13.70 0.28
CA HIS A 116 4.71 14.38 1.35
C HIS A 116 3.68 13.42 1.98
N GLN A 117 3.05 13.82 3.07
CA GLN A 117 1.98 13.04 3.71
C GLN A 117 0.66 13.80 3.51
N LEU A 118 -0.44 13.10 3.27
CA LEU A 118 -1.74 13.77 3.20
C LEU A 118 -2.06 14.35 4.58
N ALA A 119 -2.40 15.64 4.62
CA ALA A 119 -2.89 16.28 5.84
C ALA A 119 -4.05 15.46 6.41
N PHE A 120 -4.12 15.35 7.74
CA PHE A 120 -5.28 14.75 8.40
C PHE A 120 -6.53 15.51 7.96
N ALA A 121 -7.34 14.89 7.10
CA ALA A 121 -8.75 15.22 7.08
C ALA A 121 -9.29 14.75 8.43
N LEU A 122 -9.43 15.69 9.37
CA LEU A 122 -10.27 15.46 10.54
C LEU A 122 -11.59 14.90 10.02
N PRO A 123 -12.17 13.85 10.64
CA PRO A 123 -13.54 13.49 10.30
C PRO A 123 -14.37 14.76 10.50
N GLU A 124 -15.00 15.24 9.43
CA GLU A 124 -16.07 16.22 9.56
C GLU A 124 -16.97 15.69 10.68
N VAL A 125 -17.06 16.47 11.74
CA VAL A 125 -18.01 16.25 12.81
C VAL A 125 -19.37 16.04 12.14
N ALA A 126 -19.88 14.81 12.22
CA ALA A 126 -21.26 14.54 11.86
C ALA A 126 -22.11 15.34 12.86
N ASN A 127 -22.57 16.50 12.41
CA ASN A 127 -23.53 17.30 13.15
C ASN A 127 -24.88 16.57 13.18
N ALA A 128 -25.39 16.45 14.41
CA ALA A 128 -26.76 16.10 14.82
C ALA A 128 -27.25 14.66 14.59
#